data_AF-A0A951UK84-F1
#
_entry.id   AF-A0A951UK84-F1
#
_cell.length_a   1.000
_cell.length_b   1.000
_cell.length_c   1.000
_cell.angle_alpha   90.00
_cell.angle_beta   90.00
_cell.angle_gamma   90.00
#
_symmetry.space_group_name_H-M   'P 1'
#
loop_
_entity.id
_entity.type
_entity.pdbx_description
1 polymer ?
#
loop_
_entity_poly.entity_id
_entity_poly.type
_entity_poly.pdbx_seq_one_letter_code
_entity_poly.pdbx_strand_id
1 'polypeptide(L)' 'MSHPNLRTLIDAAQLILEEIAKHPDFKALDYQPDLTIVDAQTALSYLKCELESNQKSGVASESSV' A
#
# COMPACT_ATOMS: atom_id res chain seq x y z
N MET A 1 -20.16 -12.73 -1.16
CA MET A 1 -19.54 -11.46 -1.56
C MET A 1 -18.08 -11.76 -1.87
N SER A 2 -17.59 -11.44 -3.07
CA SER A 2 -16.15 -11.55 -3.35
C SER A 2 -15.44 -10.35 -2.74
N HIS A 3 -14.27 -10.59 -2.15
CA HIS A 3 -13.43 -9.50 -1.67
C HIS A 3 -12.78 -8.81 -2.87
N PRO A 4 -12.60 -7.47 -2.85
CA PRO A 4 -11.80 -6.77 -3.83
C PRO A 4 -10.39 -7.36 -3.90
N ASN A 5 -9.76 -7.29 -5.07
CA ASN A 5 -8.38 -7.73 -5.22
C ASN A 5 -7.47 -6.91 -4.28
N LEU A 6 -6.52 -7.58 -3.61
CA LEU A 6 -5.61 -6.94 -2.67
C LEU A 6 -4.80 -5.80 -3.31
N ARG A 7 -4.43 -5.92 -4.58
CA ARG A 7 -3.76 -4.84 -5.33
C ARG A 7 -4.65 -3.60 -5.41
N THR A 8 -5.94 -3.78 -5.71
CA THR A 8 -6.91 -2.69 -5.75
C THR A 8 -7.05 -2.00 -4.40
N LEU A 9 -7.02 -2.76 -3.30
CA LEU A 9 -7.07 -2.19 -1.95
C LEU A 9 -5.82 -1.35 -1.64
N ILE A 10 -4.63 -1.86 -1.99
CA ILE A 10 -3.36 -1.16 -1.79
C ILE A 10 -3.30 0.13 -2.62
N ASP A 11 -3.68 0.07 -3.90
CA ASP A 11 -3.69 1.23 -4.79
C ASP A 11 -4.69 2.29 -4.33
N ALA A 12 -5.89 1.88 -3.88
CA ALA A 12 -6.87 2.80 -3.31
C ALA A 12 -6.36 3.47 -2.02
N ALA A 13 -5.71 2.70 -1.13
CA ALA A 13 -5.15 3.24 0.11
C ALA A 13 -4.02 4.25 -0.16
N GLN A 14 -3.16 4.00 -1.15
CA GLN A 14 -2.12 4.95 -1.57
C GLN A 14 -2.72 6.28 -2.01
N LEU A 15 -3.75 6.24 -2.87
CA LEU A 15 -4.43 7.43 -3.35
C LEU A 15 -5.10 8.21 -2.21
N ILE A 16 -5.76 7.52 -1.27
CA ILE A 16 -6.37 8.16 -0.10
C ILE A 16 -5.31 8.87 0.75
N LEU A 17 -4.18 8.22 1.03
CA LEU A 17 -3.11 8.84 1.82
C LEU A 17 -2.49 10.05 1.12
N GLU A 18 -2.35 10.03 -0.21
CA GLU A 18 -1.91 11.20 -0.99
C GLU A 18 -2.88 12.36 -0.88
N GLU A 19 -4.19 12.11 -0.95
CA GLU A 19 -5.20 13.16 -0.84
C GLU A 19 -5.28 13.72 0.58
N ILE A 20 -5.12 12.87 1.61
CA ILE A 20 -5.01 13.35 3.00
C ILE A 20 -3.76 14.23 3.14
N ALA A 21 -2.61 13.83 2.60
CA ALA A 21 -1.37 14.60 2.68
C ALA A 21 -1.47 16.01 2.07
N LYS A 22 -2.32 16.19 1.04
CA LYS A 22 -2.55 17.47 0.36
C LYS A 22 -3.66 18.30 1.01
N HIS A 23 -4.44 17.72 1.92
CA HIS A 23 -5.63 18.37 2.45
C HIS A 23 -5.27 19.53 3.39
N PRO A 24 -5.88 20.72 3.24
CA PRO A 24 -5.55 21.90 4.06
C PRO A 24 -5.82 21.72 5.55
N ASP A 25 -6.75 20.83 5.91
CA ASP A 25 -7.05 20.47 7.30
C ASP A 25 -6.06 19.45 7.88
N PHE A 26 -5.29 18.76 7.03
CA PHE A 26 -4.21 17.90 7.47
C PHE A 26 -2.98 18.77 7.80
N LYS A 27 -3.06 19.45 8.94
CA LYS A 27 -1.96 20.25 9.47
C LYS A 27 -1.04 19.33 10.26
N ALA A 28 0.27 19.62 10.20
CA ALA A 28 1.20 19.06 11.18
C ALA A 28 0.62 19.36 12.58
N LEU A 29 0.34 18.30 13.33
CA LEU A 29 -0.08 18.43 14.72
C LEU A 29 1.02 19.22 15.46
N ASP A 30 0.67 19.97 16.51
CA ASP A 30 1.66 20.56 17.46
C ASP A 30 2.43 19.50 18.27
N TYR A 31 2.37 18.26 17.80
CA TYR A 31 3.02 17.08 18.31
C TYR A 31 3.48 16.26 17.10
N GLN A 32 4.68 15.70 17.19
CA GLN A 32 5.24 14.84 16.16
C GLN A 32 4.82 13.39 16.45
N PRO A 33 3.89 12.78 15.68
CA PRO A 33 3.48 11.41 15.92
C PRO A 33 4.61 10.43 15.64
N ASP A 34 4.62 9.29 16.33
CA ASP A 34 5.56 8.19 16.10
C ASP A 34 5.47 7.62 14.67
N LEU A 35 4.31 7.78 14.04
CA LEU A 35 4.04 7.37 12.67
C LEU A 35 3.46 8.54 11.87
N THR A 36 4.04 8.77 10.71
CA THR A 36 3.64 9.81 9.76
C THR A 36 2.84 9.22 8.60
N ILE A 37 2.19 10.08 7.81
CA ILE A 37 1.60 9.65 6.53
C ILE A 37 2.67 9.07 5.60
N VAL A 38 3.89 9.58 5.65
CA VAL A 38 5.00 9.06 4.85
C VAL A 38 5.29 7.61 5.25
N ASP A 39 5.31 7.29 6.55
CA ASP A 39 5.51 5.92 7.01
C ASP A 39 4.41 4.98 6.50
N ALA A 40 3.15 5.44 6.51
CA ALA A 40 2.04 4.66 5.95
C ALA A 40 2.17 4.43 4.44
N GLN A 41 2.58 5.46 3.68
CA GLN A 41 2.83 5.34 2.24
C GLN A 41 3.98 4.37 1.93
N THR A 42 5.05 4.41 2.74
CA THR A 42 6.18 3.48 2.64
C THR A 42 5.73 2.05 2.93
N ALA A 43 4.95 1.81 3.98
CA ALA A 43 4.41 0.49 4.31
C ALA A 43 3.55 -0.09 3.16
N LEU A 44 2.68 0.71 2.55
CA LEU A 44 1.91 0.29 1.38
C LEU A 44 2.80 -0.03 0.17
N SER A 45 3.91 0.69 0.00
CA SER A 45 4.87 0.41 -1.07
C SER A 45 5.57 -0.95 -0.86
N TYR A 46 5.92 -1.29 0.39
CA TYR A 46 6.45 -2.61 0.71
C TYR A 46 5.43 -3.73 0.45
N LEU A 47 4.17 -3.56 0.87
CA LEU A 47 3.10 -4.52 0.58
C LEU A 47 2.92 -4.74 -0.92
N LYS A 48 3.03 -3.67 -1.72
CA LYS A 48 2.95 -3.74 -3.18
C LYS A 48 4.10 -4.55 -3.79
N CYS A 49 5.32 -4.31 -3.32
CA CYS A 49 6.51 -5.06 -3.73
C CYS A 49 6.44 -6.54 -3.36
N GLU A 50 5.99 -6.86 -2.14
CA GLU A 50 5.79 -8.25 -1.70
C GLU A 50 4.75 -8.96 -2.56
N LEU A 51 3.64 -8.30 -2.86
CA LEU A 51 2.58 -8.85 -3.72
C LEU A 51 3.12 -9.17 -5.14
N GLU A 52 3.89 -8.26 -5.72
CA GLU A 52 4.52 -8.46 -7.03
C GLU A 52 5.57 -9.57 -7.03
N SER A 53 6.32 -9.70 -5.94
CA SER A 53 7.35 -10.74 -5.78
C SER A 53 6.72 -12.12 -5.64
N ASN A 54 5.64 -12.24 -4.86
CA ASN A 54 4.89 -13.48 -4.69
C ASN A 54 4.23 -13.94 -6.00
N GLN A 55 3.74 -13.02 -6.83
CA GLN A 55 3.22 -13.34 -8.16
C GLN A 55 4.30 -13.87 -9.10
N LYS A 56 5.53 -13.33 -9.05
CA LYS A 56 6.66 -13.84 -9.85
C LYS A 56 7.13 -15.22 -9.41
N SER A 57 7.09 -15.51 -8.11
CA SER A 57 7.48 -16.82 -7.57
C SER A 57 6.48 -17.93 -7.89
N GLY A 58 5.20 -17.60 -8.12
CA GLY A 58 4.15 -18.58 -8.45
C GLY A 58 4.29 -19.19 -9.85
N VAL A 59 4.88 -18.48 -10.81
CA VAL A 59 4.96 -18.92 -12.22
C VAL A 59 6.04 -19.98 -12.46
N ALA A 60 6.97 -20.18 -11.52
CA ALA A 60 8.04 -21.17 -11.64
C ALA A 60 7.62 -22.61 -11.30
N SER A 61 6.41 -22.84 -10.77
CA SER A 61 6.00 -24.16 -10.25
C SER A 61 5.04 -24.94 -11.17
N GLU A 62 4.63 -24.39 -12.32
CA GLU A 62 3.62 -25.03 -13.20
C GLU A 62 4.16 -25.55 -14.54
N SER A 63 5.48 -25.73 -14.70
CA SER A 63 6.06 -26.38 -15.89
C SER A 63 7.01 -27.53 -15.51
N SER A 64 6.44 -28.60 -14.97
CA SER A 64 7.04 -29.94 -14.98
C SER A 64 5.96 -30.98 -14.72
N VAL A 65 5.20 -31.31 -15.76
CA VAL A 65 4.68 -32.67 -16.00
C VAL A 65 4.66 -32.91 -17.49
#